data_AF-A0AAW1NRJ6-F1
#
_entry.id   AF-A0AAW1NRJ6-F1
#
_cell.length_a   1.000
_cell.length_b   1.000
_cell.length_c   1.000
_cell.angle_alpha   90.00
_cell.angle_beta   90.00
_cell.angle_gamma   90.00
#
_symmetry.space_group_name_H-M   'P 1'
#
loop_
_entity.id
_entity.type
_entity.pdbx_description
1 polymer ?
#
loop_
_entity_poly.entity_id
_entity_poly.type
_entity_poly.pdbx_seq_one_letter_code
_entity_poly.pdbx_strand_id
1 'polypeptide(L)'
;MTATNYAAAAAFAAVAVAIGSKSASVWPAALQGFLEKSVGTASAPQVQASITTLLVAAVGYLGLSLKRMFTISKPKIPDFVTPLQGNPEDAIELVDYAGRAGMAGSISPYVSKIHAFLVFAKLPYTTKRVSSPEAGPKDKLPFIHHGPNVVPDTAFIMAYLRNTYGKGKKDLILGPVTDEQRAKIEAYIALIETSLPFGMAYYRLLHPQGAARLPKFFGEMGVPGPMQGIVGALVKAKMSKIFIAGGMGRHSQQDLDWLVQKDLRCMSTLLGNQPYLLGKEPSEADATLFGLLDVLLYDGLLGEPMVDMVKKHDNLVKYTARIRKTFFADKLKEHL
;
A
#
# COMPACT_ATOMS: atom_id res chain seq x y z
N MET A 1 37.03 -9.65 -7.76
CA MET A 1 35.77 -10.41 -7.98
C MET A 1 34.66 -9.41 -8.28
N THR A 2 33.89 -9.62 -9.35
CA THR A 2 32.90 -8.64 -9.84
C THR A 2 31.57 -8.70 -9.07
N ALA A 3 30.86 -7.58 -9.00
CA ALA A 3 29.55 -7.43 -8.31
C ALA A 3 28.49 -8.46 -8.73
N THR A 4 28.64 -9.03 -9.92
CA THR A 4 27.82 -10.10 -10.49
C THR A 4 27.82 -11.39 -9.64
N ASN A 5 28.93 -11.67 -8.95
CA ASN A 5 29.09 -12.91 -8.18
C ASN A 5 28.34 -12.86 -6.83
N TYR A 6 28.20 -11.68 -6.22
CA TYR A 6 27.41 -11.49 -4.99
C TYR A 6 25.91 -11.63 -5.22
N ALA A 7 25.41 -11.20 -6.38
CA ALA A 7 24.00 -11.33 -6.74
C ALA A 7 23.60 -12.81 -6.95
N ALA A 8 24.47 -13.63 -7.54
CA ALA A 8 24.22 -15.05 -7.75
C ALA A 8 24.09 -15.82 -6.43
N ALA A 9 24.97 -15.57 -5.46
CA ALA A 9 24.91 -16.25 -4.16
C ALA A 9 23.70 -15.85 -3.32
N ALA A 10 23.31 -14.57 -3.37
CA ALA A 10 22.09 -14.10 -2.73
C ALA A 10 20.82 -14.71 -3.35
N ALA A 11 20.81 -14.89 -4.67
CA ALA A 11 19.73 -15.58 -5.37
C ALA A 11 19.66 -17.07 -5.00
N PHE A 12 20.80 -17.77 -4.93
CA PHE A 12 20.86 -19.18 -4.52
C PHE A 12 20.41 -19.41 -3.08
N ALA A 13 20.81 -18.53 -2.15
CA ALA A 13 20.40 -18.65 -0.76
C ALA A 13 18.92 -18.30 -0.55
N ALA A 14 18.39 -17.32 -1.30
CA ALA A 14 16.96 -17.02 -1.33
C ALA A 14 16.13 -18.20 -1.88
N VAL A 15 16.63 -18.89 -2.91
CA VAL A 15 16.02 -20.11 -3.46
C VAL A 15 16.05 -21.25 -2.43
N ALA A 16 17.19 -21.52 -1.78
CA ALA A 16 17.35 -22.60 -0.79
C ALA A 16 16.41 -22.44 0.43
N VAL A 17 16.15 -21.20 0.86
CA VAL A 17 15.17 -20.92 1.92
C VAL A 17 13.73 -21.04 1.42
N ALA A 18 13.46 -20.71 0.15
CA ALA A 18 12.14 -20.89 -0.46
C ALA A 18 11.73 -22.37 -0.59
N ILE A 19 12.69 -23.31 -0.71
CA ILE A 19 12.43 -24.76 -0.77
C ILE A 19 12.29 -25.41 0.63
N GLY A 20 12.38 -24.63 1.71
CA GLY A 20 12.01 -25.09 3.06
C GLY A 20 12.99 -26.04 3.75
N SER A 21 14.26 -26.11 3.33
CA SER A 21 15.26 -26.91 4.04
C SER A 21 15.59 -26.26 5.40
N LYS A 22 15.34 -26.97 6.50
CA LYS A 22 15.53 -26.49 7.89
C LYS A 22 16.91 -26.83 8.48
N SER A 23 17.83 -27.37 7.69
CA SER A 23 19.12 -27.87 8.18
C SER A 23 20.30 -27.18 7.50
N ALA A 24 21.24 -26.68 8.31
CA ALA A 24 22.53 -26.16 7.86
C ALA A 24 23.38 -27.22 7.12
N SER A 25 23.11 -28.52 7.33
CA SER A 25 23.82 -29.63 6.67
C SER A 25 23.43 -29.88 5.21
N VAL A 26 22.45 -29.14 4.68
CA VAL A 26 21.91 -29.32 3.30
C VAL A 26 22.32 -28.17 2.38
N TRP A 27 23.24 -27.30 2.84
CA TRP A 27 23.70 -26.18 2.02
C TRP A 27 24.59 -26.73 0.89
N PRO A 28 24.34 -26.38 -0.38
CA PRO A 28 25.15 -26.88 -1.48
C PRO A 28 26.62 -26.47 -1.28
N ALA A 29 27.56 -27.39 -1.55
CA ALA A 29 29.01 -27.13 -1.43
C ALA A 29 29.47 -25.86 -2.19
N ALA A 30 28.75 -25.48 -3.24
CA ALA A 30 28.94 -24.24 -3.99
C ALA A 30 28.73 -22.95 -3.17
N LEU A 31 27.79 -22.95 -2.21
CA LEU A 31 27.54 -21.80 -1.34
C LEU A 31 28.64 -21.67 -0.26
N GLN A 32 29.12 -22.80 0.25
CA GLN A 32 30.20 -22.86 1.23
C GLN A 32 31.53 -22.36 0.63
N GLY A 33 31.93 -22.90 -0.53
CA GLY A 33 33.12 -22.44 -1.26
C GLY A 33 33.02 -20.99 -1.77
N PHE A 34 31.80 -20.44 -1.90
CA PHE A 34 31.58 -19.04 -2.24
C PHE A 34 31.77 -18.11 -1.03
N LEU A 35 31.26 -18.48 0.15
CA LEU A 35 31.44 -17.71 1.39
C LEU A 35 32.92 -17.62 1.77
N GLU A 36 33.66 -18.72 1.61
CA GLU A 36 35.12 -18.77 1.81
C GLU A 36 35.88 -17.85 0.85
N LYS A 37 35.42 -17.70 -0.40
CA LYS A 37 36.06 -16.80 -1.39
C LYS A 37 35.66 -15.33 -1.26
N SER A 38 34.47 -15.05 -0.72
CA SER A 38 33.90 -13.70 -0.62
C SER A 38 34.42 -12.92 0.58
N VAL A 39 34.89 -13.62 1.61
CA VAL A 39 35.61 -13.06 2.74
C VAL A 39 37.09 -13.26 2.44
N GLY A 40 37.77 -12.22 1.93
CA GLY A 40 39.17 -12.33 1.49
C GLY A 40 40.09 -12.95 2.55
N THR A 41 41.20 -13.54 2.12
CA THR A 41 42.13 -14.35 2.94
C THR A 41 42.95 -13.55 3.97
N ALA A 42 42.55 -12.33 4.34
CA ALA A 42 43.35 -11.40 5.14
C ALA A 42 42.73 -10.99 6.49
N SER A 43 41.63 -11.62 6.93
CA SER A 43 41.06 -11.39 8.27
C SER A 43 41.29 -12.58 9.18
N ALA A 44 41.62 -12.33 10.45
CA ALA A 44 41.79 -13.38 11.46
C ALA A 44 40.58 -14.35 11.47
N PRO A 45 40.78 -15.67 11.71
CA PRO A 45 39.74 -16.68 11.58
C PRO A 45 38.43 -16.36 12.33
N GLN A 46 38.52 -15.68 13.47
CA GLN A 46 37.36 -15.23 14.25
C GLN A 46 36.54 -14.14 13.54
N VAL A 47 37.19 -13.20 12.85
CA VAL A 47 36.51 -12.13 12.08
C VAL A 47 35.76 -12.74 10.89
N GLN A 48 36.37 -13.73 10.23
CA GLN A 48 35.76 -14.43 9.10
C GLN A 48 34.53 -15.27 9.54
N ALA A 49 34.61 -15.94 10.69
CA ALA A 49 33.48 -16.64 11.28
C ALA A 49 32.33 -15.69 11.67
N SER A 50 32.63 -14.51 12.23
CA SER A 50 31.62 -13.51 12.59
C SER A 50 30.92 -12.91 11.36
N ILE A 51 31.67 -12.58 10.30
CA ILE A 51 31.10 -12.07 9.04
C ILE A 51 30.18 -13.12 8.39
N THR A 52 30.63 -14.37 8.35
CA THR A 52 29.85 -15.49 7.79
C THR A 52 28.56 -15.71 8.58
N THR A 53 28.63 -15.66 9.92
CA THR A 53 27.47 -15.79 10.82
C THR A 53 26.46 -14.66 10.59
N LEU A 54 26.93 -13.42 10.46
CA LEU A 54 26.07 -12.26 10.19
C LEU A 54 25.38 -12.36 8.83
N LEU A 55 26.09 -12.82 7.79
CA LEU A 55 25.52 -13.02 6.46
C LEU A 55 24.47 -14.14 6.46
N VAL A 56 24.75 -15.28 7.09
CA VAL A 56 23.78 -16.38 7.23
C VAL A 56 22.56 -15.95 8.03
N ALA A 57 22.74 -15.19 9.11
CA ALA A 57 21.63 -14.64 9.90
C ALA A 57 20.80 -13.64 9.09
N ALA A 58 21.44 -12.74 8.33
CA ALA A 58 20.75 -11.77 7.48
C ALA A 58 19.95 -12.46 6.36
N VAL A 59 20.54 -13.46 5.70
CA VAL A 59 19.89 -14.27 4.67
C VAL A 59 18.76 -15.12 5.25
N GLY A 60 18.95 -15.72 6.43
CA GLY A 60 17.93 -16.51 7.13
C GLY A 60 16.75 -15.65 7.59
N TYR A 61 17.02 -14.48 8.18
CA TYR A 61 16.00 -13.50 8.55
C TYR A 61 15.22 -13.01 7.33
N LEU A 62 15.92 -12.73 6.24
CA LEU A 62 15.30 -12.34 4.99
C LEU A 62 14.43 -13.47 4.42
N GLY A 63 14.93 -14.70 4.40
CA GLY A 63 14.18 -15.86 3.92
C GLY A 63 12.94 -16.16 4.77
N LEU A 64 13.00 -15.96 6.09
CA LEU A 64 11.83 -16.01 6.98
C LEU A 64 10.83 -14.88 6.68
N SER A 65 11.32 -13.66 6.47
CA SER A 65 10.50 -12.49 6.12
C SER A 65 9.83 -12.67 4.76
N LEU A 66 10.54 -13.23 3.78
CA LEU A 66 10.01 -13.58 2.47
C LEU A 66 8.99 -14.73 2.59
N LYS A 67 9.28 -15.80 3.33
CA LYS A 67 8.34 -16.91 3.53
C LYS A 67 7.02 -16.43 4.15
N ARG A 68 7.09 -15.53 5.13
CA ARG A 68 5.90 -14.88 5.72
C ARG A 68 5.14 -14.07 4.68
N MET A 69 5.84 -13.31 3.84
CA MET A 69 5.23 -12.59 2.71
C MET A 69 4.45 -13.53 1.77
N PHE A 70 4.79 -14.82 1.64
CA PHE A 70 4.08 -15.78 0.79
C PHE A 70 3.11 -16.72 1.54
N THR A 71 3.03 -16.63 2.87
CA THR A 71 2.13 -17.47 3.66
C THR A 71 0.76 -16.78 3.79
N ILE A 72 -0.30 -17.42 3.30
CA ILE A 72 -1.68 -16.95 3.52
C ILE A 72 -2.08 -17.42 4.93
N SER A 73 -2.07 -16.51 5.89
CA SER A 73 -2.61 -16.77 7.23
C SER A 73 -4.13 -16.79 7.17
N LYS A 74 -4.77 -17.71 7.91
CA LYS A 74 -6.22 -17.59 8.15
C LYS A 74 -6.45 -16.33 8.99
N PRO A 75 -7.47 -15.51 8.68
CA PRO A 75 -7.76 -14.29 9.41
C PRO A 75 -7.87 -14.56 10.93
N LYS A 76 -6.99 -13.96 11.72
CA LYS A 76 -7.12 -13.91 13.18
C LYS A 76 -8.01 -12.73 13.55
N ILE A 77 -9.29 -12.77 13.19
CA ILE A 77 -10.17 -11.60 13.33
C ILE A 77 -11.35 -11.95 14.25
N PRO A 78 -11.63 -11.16 15.30
CA PRO A 78 -12.96 -11.12 15.89
C PRO A 78 -13.98 -10.49 14.92
N ASP A 79 -15.21 -10.97 14.91
CA ASP A 79 -16.25 -10.46 14.00
C ASP A 79 -16.52 -8.97 14.24
N PHE A 80 -16.46 -8.16 13.17
CA PHE A 80 -16.82 -6.72 13.21
C PHE A 80 -18.32 -6.50 13.45
N VAL A 81 -19.13 -7.56 13.39
CA VAL A 81 -20.60 -7.47 13.46
C VAL A 81 -21.09 -7.07 14.86
N THR A 82 -20.27 -7.23 15.90
CA THR A 82 -20.57 -6.64 17.21
C THR A 82 -20.11 -5.18 17.21
N PRO A 83 -21.02 -4.19 17.33
CA PRO A 83 -20.64 -2.78 17.29
C PRO A 83 -19.65 -2.47 18.41
N LEU A 84 -18.40 -2.20 18.06
CA LEU A 84 -17.45 -1.66 19.02
C LEU A 84 -17.96 -0.29 19.46
N GLN A 85 -18.13 -0.10 20.77
CA GLN A 85 -18.43 1.21 21.34
C GLN A 85 -17.12 1.98 21.49
N GLY A 86 -16.99 3.04 20.70
CA GLY A 86 -15.89 4.00 20.83
C GLY A 86 -16.27 5.16 21.73
N ASN A 87 -15.29 5.69 22.47
CA ASN A 87 -15.43 6.93 23.23
C ASN A 87 -14.86 8.09 22.39
N PRO A 88 -15.64 9.14 22.05
CA PRO A 88 -15.18 10.26 21.24
C PRO A 88 -13.95 11.02 21.80
N GLU A 89 -13.72 10.93 23.12
CA GLU A 89 -12.59 11.58 23.79
C GLU A 89 -11.27 10.82 23.64
N ASP A 90 -11.30 9.57 23.17
CA ASP A 90 -10.09 8.78 22.97
C ASP A 90 -9.31 9.28 21.74
N ALA A 91 -7.97 9.20 21.82
CA ALA A 91 -7.13 9.57 20.69
C ALA A 91 -7.23 8.54 19.55
N ILE A 92 -7.34 9.03 18.32
CA ILE A 92 -7.25 8.22 17.11
C ILE A 92 -5.78 8.15 16.67
N GLU A 93 -5.20 6.95 16.62
CA GLU A 93 -3.91 6.69 15.98
C GLU A 93 -4.12 5.87 14.71
N LEU A 94 -3.83 6.46 13.55
CA LEU A 94 -3.88 5.79 12.26
C LEU A 94 -2.55 5.06 11.99
N VAL A 95 -2.63 3.76 11.69
CA VAL A 95 -1.45 2.99 11.27
C VAL A 95 -1.33 3.03 9.74
N ASP A 96 -0.21 3.58 9.27
CA ASP A 96 0.11 3.84 7.88
C ASP A 96 1.45 3.19 7.49
N TYR A 97 1.72 3.10 6.19
CA TYR A 97 3.04 2.84 5.62
C TYR A 97 4.04 3.94 6.00
N ALA A 98 5.33 3.60 5.95
CA ALA A 98 6.40 4.59 5.95
C ALA A 98 6.16 5.63 4.84
N GLY A 99 6.02 6.90 5.23
CA GLY A 99 5.67 7.99 4.32
C GLY A 99 6.74 8.26 3.26
N ARG A 100 6.32 8.84 2.13
CA ARG A 100 7.19 9.37 1.08
C ARG A 100 7.06 10.88 1.02
N ALA A 101 8.17 11.58 0.80
CA ALA A 101 8.15 13.02 0.61
C ALA A 101 7.24 13.42 -0.58
N GLY A 102 6.44 14.47 -0.40
CA GLY A 102 5.57 15.04 -1.43
C GLY A 102 4.17 14.40 -1.57
N MET A 103 3.84 13.35 -0.82
CA MET A 103 2.49 12.78 -0.80
C MET A 103 1.60 13.47 0.23
N ALA A 104 0.33 13.73 -0.13
CA ALA A 104 -0.64 14.26 0.82
C ALA A 104 -1.17 13.15 1.74
N GLY A 105 -1.27 11.93 1.20
CA GLY A 105 -1.56 10.70 1.95
C GLY A 105 -0.40 9.70 1.93
N SER A 106 -0.74 8.46 1.60
CA SER A 106 0.11 7.28 1.64
C SER A 106 0.29 6.67 0.26
N ILE A 107 1.27 5.79 0.09
CA ILE A 107 1.42 4.95 -1.12
C ILE A 107 0.23 4.03 -1.37
N SER A 108 -0.60 3.79 -0.35
CA SER A 108 -1.82 3.02 -0.45
C SER A 108 -3.04 3.93 -0.62
N PRO A 109 -3.88 3.73 -1.66
CA PRO A 109 -5.08 4.54 -1.85
C PRO A 109 -6.06 4.38 -0.69
N TYR A 110 -6.09 3.21 -0.05
CA TYR A 110 -6.93 2.91 1.11
C TYR A 110 -6.47 3.66 2.36
N VAL A 111 -5.16 3.82 2.56
CA VAL A 111 -4.67 4.61 3.70
C VAL A 111 -4.89 6.11 3.43
N SER A 112 -4.63 6.58 2.20
CA SER A 112 -4.95 7.94 1.77
C SER A 112 -6.43 8.27 1.92
N LYS A 113 -7.32 7.31 1.65
CA LYS A 113 -8.77 7.42 1.89
C LYS A 113 -9.09 7.72 3.35
N ILE A 114 -8.43 7.04 4.31
CA ILE A 114 -8.66 7.29 5.74
C ILE A 114 -8.05 8.62 6.21
N HIS A 115 -6.87 8.99 5.69
CA HIS A 115 -6.35 10.34 5.92
C HIS A 115 -7.34 11.42 5.46
N ALA A 116 -7.89 11.28 4.25
CA ALA A 116 -8.88 12.21 3.72
C ALA A 116 -10.17 12.22 4.53
N PHE A 117 -10.69 11.05 4.90
CA PHE A 117 -11.88 10.93 5.75
C PHE A 117 -11.70 11.67 7.08
N LEU A 118 -10.61 11.40 7.81
CA LEU A 118 -10.33 12.03 9.11
C LEU A 118 -10.19 13.55 8.98
N VAL A 119 -9.49 14.02 7.95
CA VAL A 119 -9.30 15.45 7.69
C VAL A 119 -10.60 16.14 7.31
N PHE A 120 -11.40 15.55 6.41
CA PHE A 120 -12.70 16.11 6.01
C PHE A 120 -13.69 16.14 7.16
N ALA A 121 -13.71 15.08 7.99
CA ALA A 121 -14.52 15.01 9.21
C ALA A 121 -13.99 15.87 10.36
N LYS A 122 -12.82 16.53 10.19
CA LYS A 122 -12.14 17.34 11.20
C LYS A 122 -11.88 16.57 12.50
N LEU A 123 -11.59 15.28 12.39
CA LEU A 123 -11.21 14.44 13.52
C LEU A 123 -9.71 14.55 13.76
N PRO A 124 -9.25 14.92 14.97
CA PRO A 124 -7.83 14.92 15.29
C PRO A 124 -7.30 13.49 15.34
N TYR A 125 -6.10 13.26 14.80
CA TYR A 125 -5.46 11.95 14.81
C TYR A 125 -3.94 12.06 14.73
N THR A 126 -3.25 11.04 15.22
CA THR A 126 -1.82 10.83 15.03
C THR A 126 -1.57 9.72 14.00
N THR A 127 -0.35 9.61 13.49
CA THR A 127 0.01 8.55 12.53
C THR A 127 1.18 7.74 13.05
N LYS A 128 1.02 6.42 13.07
CA LYS A 128 2.09 5.47 13.36
C LYS A 128 2.51 4.76 12.07
N ARG A 129 3.76 4.96 11.68
CA ARG A 129 4.30 4.41 10.43
C ARG A 129 4.92 3.05 10.66
N VAL A 130 4.54 2.08 9.82
CA VAL A 130 5.10 0.72 9.82
C VAL A 130 5.65 0.36 8.43
N SER A 131 6.63 -0.54 8.40
CA SER A 131 7.27 -1.01 7.16
C SER A 131 6.59 -2.24 6.55
N SER A 132 5.72 -2.94 7.30
CA SER A 132 5.01 -4.14 6.84
C SER A 132 3.52 -4.11 7.19
N PRO A 133 2.62 -4.48 6.25
CA PRO A 133 1.19 -4.58 6.50
C PRO A 133 0.80 -5.73 7.43
N GLU A 134 1.71 -6.68 7.67
CA GLU A 134 1.55 -7.79 8.62
C GLU A 134 1.41 -7.30 10.08
N ALA A 135 1.65 -6.02 10.34
CA ALA A 135 1.35 -5.39 11.62
C ALA A 135 -0.16 -5.22 11.87
N GLY A 136 -0.99 -5.29 10.82
CA GLY A 136 -2.44 -5.09 10.94
C GLY A 136 -3.22 -6.36 11.31
N PRO A 137 -4.38 -6.25 11.98
CA PRO A 137 -5.20 -7.40 12.37
C PRO A 137 -5.63 -8.33 11.22
N LYS A 138 -5.62 -7.82 10.00
CA LYS A 138 -5.97 -8.53 8.76
C LYS A 138 -4.78 -8.73 7.81
N ASP A 139 -3.55 -8.54 8.28
CA ASP A 139 -2.35 -8.44 7.43
C ASP A 139 -2.48 -7.36 6.34
N LYS A 140 -3.20 -6.28 6.68
CA LYS A 140 -3.55 -5.15 5.81
C LYS A 140 -3.49 -3.83 6.56
N LEU A 141 -3.16 -2.78 5.81
CA LEU A 141 -3.31 -1.39 6.22
C LEU A 141 -4.39 -0.72 5.35
N PRO A 142 -5.11 0.30 5.85
CA PRO A 142 -4.98 0.87 7.21
C PRO A 142 -5.73 0.06 8.28
N PHE A 143 -5.35 0.32 9.53
CA PHE A 143 -6.18 0.13 10.72
C PHE A 143 -5.96 1.30 11.68
N ILE A 144 -6.90 1.50 12.61
CA ILE A 144 -6.75 2.53 13.65
C ILE A 144 -6.71 1.88 15.04
N HIS A 145 -6.00 2.53 15.96
CA HIS A 145 -6.24 2.43 17.39
C HIS A 145 -7.14 3.60 17.81
N HIS A 146 -8.18 3.30 18.59
CA HIS A 146 -9.06 4.29 19.20
C HIS A 146 -9.38 3.84 20.63
N GLY A 147 -8.61 4.35 21.60
CA GLY A 147 -8.62 3.85 22.98
C GLY A 147 -8.28 2.34 23.02
N PRO A 148 -9.13 1.48 23.62
CA PRO A 148 -8.90 0.03 23.65
C PRO A 148 -9.22 -0.65 22.31
N ASN A 149 -9.85 0.04 21.38
CA ASN A 149 -10.36 -0.56 20.15
C ASN A 149 -9.30 -0.56 19.04
N VAL A 150 -9.22 -1.69 18.32
CA VAL A 150 -8.43 -1.84 17.10
C VAL A 150 -9.38 -2.10 15.94
N VAL A 151 -9.46 -1.17 14.99
CA VAL A 151 -10.44 -1.24 13.90
C VAL A 151 -9.72 -1.36 12.56
N PRO A 152 -9.72 -2.55 11.93
CA PRO A 152 -9.11 -2.76 10.62
C PRO A 152 -10.07 -2.44 9.48
N ASP A 153 -9.53 -2.25 8.27
CA ASP A 153 -10.27 -2.05 7.01
C ASP A 153 -10.97 -0.68 6.90
N THR A 154 -10.86 -0.06 5.72
CA THR A 154 -11.38 1.31 5.53
C THR A 154 -12.90 1.42 5.68
N ALA A 155 -13.67 0.44 5.21
CA ALA A 155 -15.12 0.48 5.30
C ALA A 155 -15.57 0.40 6.77
N PHE A 156 -14.92 -0.48 7.53
CA PHE A 156 -15.19 -0.67 8.95
C PHE A 156 -14.71 0.50 9.81
N ILE A 157 -13.54 1.09 9.50
CA ILE A 157 -13.07 2.31 10.16
C ILE A 157 -14.08 3.44 9.98
N MET A 158 -14.53 3.69 8.75
CA MET A 158 -15.47 4.77 8.46
C MET A 158 -16.83 4.52 9.13
N ALA A 159 -17.34 3.29 9.07
CA ALA A 159 -18.59 2.92 9.76
C ALA A 159 -18.49 3.05 11.29
N TYR A 160 -17.37 2.60 11.88
CA TYR A 160 -17.10 2.72 13.31
C TYR A 160 -17.05 4.19 13.74
N LEU A 161 -16.26 5.03 13.06
CA LEU A 161 -16.14 6.45 13.40
C LEU A 161 -17.47 7.20 13.18
N ARG A 162 -18.25 6.83 12.17
CA ARG A 162 -19.60 7.37 11.98
C ARG A 162 -20.51 7.01 13.16
N ASN A 163 -20.46 5.76 13.65
CA ASN A 163 -21.23 5.35 14.83
C ASN A 163 -20.79 6.08 16.10
N THR A 164 -19.48 6.25 16.30
CA THR A 164 -18.92 6.91 17.49
C THR A 164 -19.16 8.42 17.52
N TYR A 165 -18.91 9.13 16.42
CA TYR A 165 -18.94 10.60 16.37
C TYR A 165 -20.22 11.16 15.74
N GLY A 166 -20.93 10.37 14.95
CA GLY A 166 -22.04 10.84 14.13
C GLY A 166 -23.30 11.19 14.90
N LYS A 167 -23.46 10.76 16.16
CA LYS A 167 -24.65 11.04 17.00
C LYS A 167 -25.98 10.75 16.25
N GLY A 168 -26.04 9.64 15.50
CA GLY A 168 -27.20 9.26 14.68
C GLY A 168 -27.19 9.78 13.22
N LYS A 169 -26.15 10.51 12.79
CA LYS A 169 -25.97 10.92 11.39
C LYS A 169 -25.60 9.74 10.49
N LYS A 170 -26.11 9.77 9.26
CA LYS A 170 -25.82 8.78 8.20
C LYS A 170 -24.51 9.06 7.45
N ASP A 171 -23.93 10.24 7.61
CA ASP A 171 -22.62 10.63 7.09
C ASP A 171 -21.91 11.52 8.11
N LEU A 172 -20.60 11.32 8.29
CA LEU A 172 -19.83 12.09 9.27
C LEU A 172 -19.29 13.42 8.71
N ILE A 173 -19.07 13.50 7.40
CA ILE A 173 -18.44 14.65 6.73
C ILE A 173 -19.50 15.66 6.30
N LEU A 174 -20.48 15.23 5.50
CA LEU A 174 -21.60 16.09 5.05
C LEU A 174 -22.59 16.37 6.18
N GLY A 175 -22.66 15.51 7.18
CA GLY A 175 -23.66 15.58 8.24
C GLY A 175 -24.98 14.88 7.84
N PRO A 176 -26.15 15.48 8.09
CA PRO A 176 -27.43 14.90 7.67
C PRO A 176 -27.50 14.75 6.14
N VAL A 177 -27.75 13.52 5.68
CA VAL A 177 -27.94 13.19 4.28
C VAL A 177 -29.24 12.41 4.11
N THR A 178 -29.88 12.54 2.95
CA THR A 178 -31.04 11.70 2.60
C THR A 178 -30.63 10.26 2.35
N ASP A 179 -31.59 9.32 2.38
CA ASP A 179 -31.32 7.91 2.04
C ASP A 179 -30.80 7.75 0.62
N GLU A 180 -31.31 8.54 -0.33
CA GLU A 180 -30.83 8.58 -1.70
C GLU A 180 -29.37 9.07 -1.77
N GLN A 181 -29.01 10.12 -1.02
CA GLN A 181 -27.63 10.61 -0.97
C GLN A 181 -26.69 9.57 -0.36
N ARG A 182 -27.06 8.93 0.75
CA ARG A 182 -26.27 7.84 1.34
C ARG A 182 -26.08 6.69 0.35
N ALA A 183 -27.13 6.27 -0.34
CA ALA A 183 -27.04 5.24 -1.37
C ALA A 183 -26.11 5.64 -2.53
N LYS A 184 -26.15 6.90 -2.98
CA LYS A 184 -25.22 7.43 -3.98
C LYS A 184 -23.77 7.40 -3.50
N ILE A 185 -23.50 7.74 -2.24
CA ILE A 185 -22.15 7.66 -1.67
C ILE A 185 -21.64 6.22 -1.73
N GLU A 186 -22.42 5.24 -1.28
CA GLU A 186 -22.03 3.83 -1.33
C GLU A 186 -21.79 3.35 -2.77
N ALA A 187 -22.67 3.73 -3.70
CA ALA A 187 -22.52 3.40 -5.12
C ALA A 187 -21.23 3.98 -5.72
N TYR A 188 -20.89 5.23 -5.39
CA TYR A 188 -19.66 5.86 -5.85
C TYR A 188 -18.43 5.21 -5.24
N ILE A 189 -18.44 4.90 -3.93
CA ILE A 189 -17.33 4.18 -3.28
C ILE A 189 -17.12 2.82 -3.96
N ALA A 190 -18.19 2.05 -4.16
CA ALA A 190 -18.11 0.75 -4.83
C ALA A 190 -17.55 0.89 -6.25
N LEU A 191 -18.01 1.88 -7.04
CA LEU A 191 -17.51 2.15 -8.37
C LEU A 191 -16.01 2.48 -8.36
N ILE A 192 -15.58 3.39 -7.48
CA ILE A 192 -14.17 3.81 -7.37
C ILE A 192 -13.29 2.62 -7.00
N GLU A 193 -13.79 1.74 -6.13
CA GLU A 193 -13.04 0.58 -5.61
C GLU A 193 -13.12 -0.67 -6.51
N THR A 194 -13.76 -0.57 -7.69
CA THR A 194 -13.79 -1.67 -8.67
C THR A 194 -12.45 -1.83 -9.42
N SER A 195 -12.31 -1.25 -10.62
CA SER A 195 -11.15 -1.51 -11.48
C SER A 195 -9.97 -0.58 -11.19
N LEU A 196 -10.19 0.62 -10.63
CA LEU A 196 -9.14 1.62 -10.50
C LEU A 196 -8.02 1.25 -9.52
N PRO A 197 -8.28 0.74 -8.29
CA PRO A 197 -7.22 0.33 -7.38
C PRO A 197 -6.46 -0.88 -7.91
N PHE A 198 -7.16 -1.77 -8.64
CA PHE A 198 -6.51 -2.87 -9.34
C PHE A 198 -5.59 -2.36 -10.44
N GLY A 199 -6.09 -1.49 -11.32
CA GLY A 199 -5.32 -0.90 -12.42
C GLY A 199 -4.08 -0.19 -11.88
N MET A 200 -4.24 0.60 -10.82
CA MET A 200 -3.13 1.19 -10.07
C MET A 200 -2.09 0.12 -9.66
N ALA A 201 -2.51 -0.93 -8.97
CA ALA A 201 -1.59 -1.95 -8.48
C ALA A 201 -0.93 -2.75 -9.63
N TYR A 202 -1.64 -3.00 -10.73
CA TYR A 202 -1.09 -3.59 -11.94
C TYR A 202 0.00 -2.70 -12.54
N TYR A 203 -0.29 -1.42 -12.76
CA TYR A 203 0.64 -0.46 -13.36
C TYR A 203 1.89 -0.25 -12.50
N ARG A 204 1.72 -0.22 -11.18
CA ARG A 204 2.83 -0.09 -10.24
C ARG A 204 3.72 -1.33 -10.20
N LEU A 205 3.13 -2.53 -10.21
CA LEU A 205 3.85 -3.76 -9.84
C LEU A 205 4.19 -4.67 -11.03
N LEU A 206 3.39 -4.65 -12.09
CA LEU A 206 3.49 -5.61 -13.20
C LEU A 206 3.84 -4.95 -14.53
N HIS A 207 3.30 -3.76 -14.81
CA HIS A 207 3.58 -3.02 -16.04
C HIS A 207 5.09 -2.67 -16.12
N PRO A 208 5.75 -2.81 -17.29
CA PRO A 208 7.20 -2.64 -17.41
C PRO A 208 7.73 -1.32 -16.83
N GLN A 209 7.04 -0.20 -17.07
CA GLN A 209 7.48 1.11 -16.59
C GLN A 209 7.40 1.26 -15.07
N GLY A 210 6.36 0.74 -14.42
CA GLY A 210 6.25 0.79 -12.96
C GLY A 210 7.17 -0.22 -12.29
N ALA A 211 7.23 -1.44 -12.83
CA ALA A 211 8.13 -2.50 -12.36
C ALA A 211 9.61 -2.07 -12.37
N ALA A 212 10.02 -1.27 -13.37
CA ALA A 212 11.37 -0.70 -13.44
C ALA A 212 11.70 0.29 -12.30
N ARG A 213 10.68 0.88 -11.65
CA ARG A 213 10.84 1.81 -10.52
C ARG A 213 10.91 1.09 -9.17
N LEU A 214 10.51 -0.18 -9.09
CA LEU A 214 10.46 -0.95 -7.85
C LEU A 214 11.82 -1.14 -7.15
N PRO A 215 12.95 -1.42 -7.83
CA PRO A 215 14.22 -1.59 -7.12
C PRO A 215 14.62 -0.35 -6.32
N LYS A 216 14.49 0.84 -6.94
CA LYS A 216 14.73 2.12 -6.27
C LYS A 216 13.79 2.30 -5.07
N PHE A 217 12.51 1.99 -5.25
CA PHE A 217 11.52 2.04 -4.18
C PHE A 217 11.90 1.13 -2.99
N PHE A 218 12.33 -0.10 -3.25
CA PHE A 218 12.82 -1.00 -2.20
C PHE A 218 14.09 -0.47 -1.52
N GLY A 219 14.99 0.17 -2.28
CA GLY A 219 16.15 0.86 -1.72
C GLY A 219 15.78 1.99 -0.76
N GLU A 220 14.79 2.81 -1.12
CA GLU A 220 14.26 3.87 -0.26
C GLU A 220 13.59 3.31 1.02
N MET A 221 13.11 2.06 0.98
CA MET A 221 12.60 1.33 2.15
C MET A 221 13.70 0.58 2.93
N GLY A 222 14.98 0.78 2.60
CA GLY A 222 16.11 0.17 3.31
C GLY A 222 16.51 -1.23 2.84
N VAL A 223 16.00 -1.70 1.70
CA VAL A 223 16.44 -2.97 1.12
C VAL A 223 17.84 -2.81 0.50
N PRO A 224 18.83 -3.64 0.88
CA PRO A 224 20.18 -3.56 0.32
C PRO A 224 20.21 -3.72 -1.20
N GLY A 225 21.08 -2.95 -1.89
CA GLY A 225 21.18 -2.87 -3.35
C GLY A 225 21.09 -4.22 -4.11
N PRO A 226 21.92 -5.22 -3.78
CA PRO A 226 21.88 -6.53 -4.44
C PRO A 226 20.55 -7.27 -4.30
N MET A 227 19.77 -6.96 -3.25
CA MET A 227 18.50 -7.62 -2.94
C MET A 227 17.29 -6.93 -3.56
N GLN A 228 17.41 -5.67 -3.98
CA GLN A 228 16.28 -4.88 -4.49
C GLN A 228 15.61 -5.54 -5.70
N GLY A 229 16.42 -6.06 -6.65
CA GLY A 229 15.91 -6.78 -7.82
C GLY A 229 15.24 -8.11 -7.47
N ILE A 230 15.80 -8.84 -6.50
CA ILE A 230 15.26 -10.12 -6.01
C ILE A 230 13.91 -9.89 -5.34
N VAL A 231 13.82 -8.91 -4.43
CA VAL A 231 12.56 -8.53 -3.75
C VAL A 231 11.52 -8.08 -4.77
N GLY A 232 11.91 -7.26 -5.76
CA GLY A 232 11.03 -6.85 -6.85
C GLY A 232 10.46 -8.03 -7.64
N ALA A 233 11.30 -9.00 -8.02
CA ALA A 233 10.86 -10.20 -8.74
C ALA A 233 9.89 -11.06 -7.91
N LEU A 234 10.16 -11.21 -6.61
CA LEU A 234 9.30 -11.94 -5.67
C LEU A 234 7.93 -11.26 -5.51
N VAL A 235 7.92 -9.94 -5.32
CA VAL A 235 6.68 -9.14 -5.24
C VAL A 235 5.89 -9.27 -6.53
N LYS A 236 6.54 -9.14 -7.70
CA LYS A 236 5.90 -9.33 -9.01
C LYS A 236 5.25 -10.71 -9.10
N ALA A 237 5.98 -11.78 -8.78
CA ALA A 237 5.46 -13.15 -8.84
C ALA A 237 4.26 -13.38 -7.89
N LYS A 238 4.33 -12.84 -6.66
CA LYS A 238 3.23 -12.89 -5.69
C LYS A 238 1.98 -12.20 -6.24
N MET A 239 2.15 -10.97 -6.70
CA MET A 239 1.03 -10.11 -7.12
C MET A 239 0.39 -10.63 -8.40
N SER A 240 1.17 -11.16 -9.35
CA SER A 240 0.62 -11.86 -10.51
C SER A 240 -0.31 -13.00 -10.12
N LYS A 241 0.08 -13.84 -9.14
CA LYS A 241 -0.78 -14.94 -8.66
C LYS A 241 -2.06 -14.43 -8.01
N ILE A 242 -1.98 -13.40 -7.16
CA ILE A 242 -3.14 -12.78 -6.50
C ILE A 242 -4.10 -12.21 -7.55
N PHE A 243 -3.56 -11.49 -8.54
CA PHE A 243 -4.37 -10.86 -9.58
C PHE A 243 -5.04 -11.89 -10.49
N ILE A 244 -4.32 -12.95 -10.89
CA ILE A 244 -4.92 -14.05 -11.64
C ILE A 244 -6.02 -14.72 -10.81
N ALA A 245 -5.78 -15.02 -9.53
CA ALA A 245 -6.79 -15.64 -8.66
C ALA A 245 -8.05 -14.76 -8.54
N GLY A 246 -7.89 -13.44 -8.40
CA GLY A 246 -8.98 -12.46 -8.33
C GLY A 246 -9.65 -12.12 -9.67
N GLY A 247 -9.32 -12.80 -10.77
CA GLY A 247 -9.93 -12.58 -12.09
C GLY A 247 -9.30 -11.44 -12.89
N MET A 248 -8.98 -10.33 -12.22
CA MET A 248 -8.47 -9.13 -12.89
C MET A 248 -7.11 -9.32 -13.60
N GLY A 249 -6.27 -10.23 -13.11
CA GLY A 249 -4.99 -10.58 -13.75
C GLY A 249 -5.12 -11.49 -14.98
N ARG A 250 -6.34 -11.88 -15.38
CA ARG A 250 -6.63 -12.61 -16.62
C ARG A 250 -6.84 -11.69 -17.82
N HIS A 251 -7.05 -10.40 -17.59
CA HIS A 251 -7.24 -9.42 -18.65
C HIS A 251 -5.94 -9.15 -19.40
N SER A 252 -6.05 -8.85 -20.69
CA SER A 252 -4.94 -8.28 -21.45
C SER A 252 -4.63 -6.86 -20.96
N GLN A 253 -3.47 -6.31 -21.32
CA GLN A 253 -3.17 -4.90 -21.05
C GLN A 253 -4.25 -3.97 -21.63
N GLN A 254 -4.71 -4.23 -22.86
CA GLN A 254 -5.71 -3.40 -23.53
C GLN A 254 -7.06 -3.44 -22.82
N ASP A 255 -7.48 -4.60 -22.32
CA ASP A 255 -8.71 -4.72 -21.52
C ASP A 255 -8.61 -3.93 -20.22
N LEU A 256 -7.46 -4.01 -19.54
CA LEU A 256 -7.22 -3.24 -18.31
C LEU A 256 -7.24 -1.73 -18.57
N ASP A 257 -6.61 -1.29 -19.65
CA ASP A 257 -6.60 0.12 -20.05
C ASP A 257 -8.01 0.61 -20.36
N TRP A 258 -8.83 -0.22 -21.01
CA TRP A 258 -10.22 0.10 -21.28
C TRP A 258 -11.03 0.21 -20.00
N LEU A 259 -10.89 -0.75 -19.07
CA LEU A 259 -11.59 -0.74 -17.77
C LEU A 259 -11.25 0.50 -16.94
N VAL A 260 -9.95 0.82 -16.82
CA VAL A 260 -9.48 2.00 -16.10
C VAL A 260 -10.00 3.29 -16.75
N GLN A 261 -9.87 3.43 -18.07
CA GLN A 261 -10.35 4.63 -18.77
C GLN A 261 -11.87 4.79 -18.68
N LYS A 262 -12.62 3.68 -18.72
CA LYS A 262 -14.07 3.70 -18.52
C LYS A 262 -14.43 4.28 -17.15
N ASP A 263 -13.78 3.80 -16.09
CA ASP A 263 -14.09 4.24 -14.72
C ASP A 263 -13.60 5.65 -14.44
N LEU A 264 -12.43 6.06 -14.94
CA LEU A 264 -11.97 7.45 -14.88
C LEU A 264 -12.93 8.40 -15.61
N ARG A 265 -13.40 8.02 -16.80
CA ARG A 265 -14.41 8.79 -17.54
C ARG A 265 -15.72 8.88 -16.77
N CYS A 266 -16.17 7.79 -16.16
CA CYS A 266 -17.38 7.78 -15.33
C CYS A 266 -17.24 8.77 -14.16
N MET A 267 -16.14 8.67 -13.39
CA MET A 267 -15.90 9.59 -12.27
C MET A 267 -15.74 11.04 -12.71
N SER A 268 -15.09 11.28 -13.85
CA SER A 268 -14.98 12.59 -14.48
C SER A 268 -16.36 13.17 -14.83
N THR A 269 -17.26 12.36 -15.40
CA THR A 269 -18.63 12.78 -15.73
C THR A 269 -19.45 13.04 -14.48
N LEU A 270 -19.36 12.17 -13.47
CA LEU A 270 -20.08 12.32 -12.20
C LEU A 270 -19.65 13.59 -11.44
N LEU A 271 -18.34 13.90 -11.44
CA LEU A 271 -17.84 15.14 -10.87
C LEU A 271 -18.29 16.37 -11.66
N GLY A 272 -18.27 16.29 -12.99
CA GLY A 272 -18.60 17.41 -13.87
C GLY A 272 -17.79 18.67 -13.52
N ASN A 273 -18.48 19.77 -13.26
CA ASN A 273 -17.92 21.05 -12.83
C ASN A 273 -18.07 21.31 -11.31
N GLN A 274 -18.53 20.33 -10.54
CA GLN A 274 -18.74 20.50 -9.10
C GLN A 274 -17.41 20.46 -8.33
N PRO A 275 -17.33 21.13 -7.17
CA PRO A 275 -16.14 21.04 -6.33
C PRO A 275 -16.01 19.66 -5.64
N TYR A 276 -17.11 18.94 -5.43
CA TYR A 276 -17.13 17.59 -4.87
C TYR A 276 -18.22 16.74 -5.53
N LEU A 277 -18.16 15.41 -5.35
CA LEU A 277 -19.04 14.47 -6.04
C LEU A 277 -20.54 14.67 -5.78
N LEU A 278 -20.89 15.24 -4.63
CA LEU A 278 -22.28 15.52 -4.25
C LEU A 278 -22.60 17.02 -4.13
N GLY A 279 -21.73 17.88 -4.67
CA GLY A 279 -21.97 19.32 -4.71
C GLY A 279 -20.86 20.12 -4.02
N LYS A 280 -21.24 20.96 -3.05
CA LYS A 280 -20.38 22.02 -2.49
C LYS A 280 -19.43 21.59 -1.38
N GLU A 281 -19.72 20.49 -0.68
CA GLU A 281 -18.96 19.98 0.45
C GLU A 281 -18.47 18.55 0.15
N PRO A 282 -17.32 18.12 0.70
CA PRO A 282 -16.81 16.77 0.51
C PRO A 282 -17.70 15.73 1.20
N SER A 283 -17.65 14.50 0.70
CA SER A 283 -18.31 13.33 1.28
C SER A 283 -17.32 12.17 1.52
N GLU A 284 -17.80 11.07 2.07
CA GLU A 284 -17.04 9.82 2.15
C GLU A 284 -16.62 9.26 0.77
N ALA A 285 -17.41 9.53 -0.27
CA ALA A 285 -17.05 9.19 -1.65
C ALA A 285 -15.89 10.05 -2.15
N ASP A 286 -15.85 11.33 -1.76
CA ASP A 286 -14.72 12.21 -2.08
C ASP A 286 -13.44 11.78 -1.37
N ALA A 287 -13.53 11.33 -0.12
CA ALA A 287 -12.38 10.76 0.59
C ALA A 287 -11.80 9.54 -0.16
N THR A 288 -12.67 8.71 -0.71
CA THR A 288 -12.30 7.52 -1.50
C THR A 288 -11.68 7.90 -2.85
N LEU A 289 -12.34 8.80 -3.61
CA LEU A 289 -11.85 9.24 -4.92
C LEU A 289 -10.52 9.98 -4.78
N PHE A 290 -10.43 10.93 -3.85
CA PHE A 290 -9.21 11.67 -3.58
C PHE A 290 -8.07 10.74 -3.15
N GLY A 291 -8.33 9.81 -2.22
CA GLY A 291 -7.31 8.89 -1.73
C GLY A 291 -6.65 8.08 -2.86
N LEU A 292 -7.45 7.68 -3.85
CA LEU A 292 -6.96 7.02 -5.05
C LEU A 292 -6.26 7.99 -6.02
N LEU A 293 -6.88 9.12 -6.37
CA LEU A 293 -6.31 10.07 -7.34
C LEU A 293 -5.00 10.69 -6.86
N ASP A 294 -4.84 10.93 -5.56
CA ASP A 294 -3.60 11.43 -4.98
C ASP A 294 -2.44 10.46 -5.25
N VAL A 295 -2.71 9.16 -5.07
CA VAL A 295 -1.76 8.11 -5.39
C VAL A 295 -1.48 8.06 -6.89
N LEU A 296 -2.53 8.09 -7.71
CA LEU A 296 -2.40 7.99 -9.16
C LEU A 296 -1.58 9.12 -9.78
N LEU A 297 -1.62 10.31 -9.19
CA LEU A 297 -0.95 11.49 -9.72
C LEU A 297 0.41 11.77 -9.08
N TYR A 298 0.62 11.38 -7.81
CA TYR A 298 1.75 11.87 -7.02
C TYR A 298 2.60 10.78 -6.36
N ASP A 299 2.31 9.48 -6.50
CA ASP A 299 3.16 8.42 -5.89
C ASP A 299 4.54 8.28 -6.55
N GLY A 300 4.65 8.66 -7.83
CA GLY A 300 5.85 8.51 -8.66
C GLY A 300 6.19 7.07 -9.09
N LEU A 301 5.41 6.06 -8.71
CA LEU A 301 5.72 4.63 -8.91
C LEU A 301 4.98 3.99 -10.09
N LEU A 302 3.89 4.58 -10.57
CA LEU A 302 2.96 3.95 -11.52
C LEU A 302 3.44 3.84 -12.98
N GLY A 303 4.48 4.58 -13.37
CA GLY A 303 4.79 4.80 -14.80
C GLY A 303 3.92 5.91 -15.41
N GLU A 304 4.31 6.41 -16.58
CA GLU A 304 3.56 7.50 -17.25
C GLU A 304 2.17 7.08 -17.76
N PRO A 305 1.93 5.87 -18.32
CA PRO A 305 0.64 5.56 -18.95
C PRO A 305 -0.57 5.70 -18.02
N MET A 306 -0.46 5.23 -16.78
CA MET A 306 -1.55 5.36 -15.80
C MET A 306 -1.80 6.82 -15.42
N VAL A 307 -0.71 7.57 -15.22
CA VAL A 307 -0.77 9.00 -14.90
C VAL A 307 -1.41 9.78 -16.06
N ASP A 308 -1.02 9.47 -17.30
CA ASP A 308 -1.54 10.10 -18.51
C ASP A 308 -3.02 9.81 -18.72
N MET A 309 -3.48 8.59 -18.38
CA MET A 309 -4.92 8.28 -18.40
C MET A 309 -5.72 9.18 -17.44
N VAL A 310 -5.19 9.47 -16.26
CA VAL A 310 -5.82 10.42 -15.32
C VAL A 310 -5.73 11.86 -15.85
N LYS A 311 -4.57 12.26 -16.38
CA LYS A 311 -4.33 13.62 -16.90
C LYS A 311 -5.21 14.01 -18.09
N LYS A 312 -5.78 13.04 -18.82
CA LYS A 312 -6.81 13.31 -19.85
C LYS A 312 -8.11 13.89 -19.28
N HIS A 313 -8.30 13.85 -17.96
CA HIS A 313 -9.47 14.36 -17.25
C HIS A 313 -9.10 15.58 -16.41
N ASP A 314 -9.05 16.76 -17.04
CA ASP A 314 -8.69 18.03 -16.42
C ASP A 314 -9.43 18.33 -15.12
N ASN A 315 -10.72 18.00 -15.05
CA ASN A 315 -11.54 18.25 -13.88
C ASN A 315 -11.12 17.36 -12.68
N LEU A 316 -10.73 16.11 -12.91
CA LEU A 316 -10.17 15.23 -11.88
C LEU A 316 -8.81 15.75 -11.38
N VAL A 317 -7.94 16.19 -12.28
CA VAL A 317 -6.64 16.77 -11.91
C VAL A 317 -6.83 18.03 -11.06
N LYS A 318 -7.69 18.96 -11.51
CA LYS A 318 -8.01 20.19 -10.77
C LYS A 318 -8.69 19.89 -9.42
N TYR A 319 -9.53 18.86 -9.38
CA TYR A 319 -10.16 18.38 -8.15
C TYR A 319 -9.12 17.90 -7.13
N THR A 320 -8.20 17.02 -7.53
CA THR A 320 -7.17 16.51 -6.62
C THR A 320 -6.24 17.63 -6.14
N ALA A 321 -5.81 18.51 -7.05
CA ALA A 321 -4.97 19.65 -6.69
C ALA A 321 -5.65 20.61 -5.70
N ARG A 322 -6.96 20.87 -5.89
CA ARG A 322 -7.76 21.69 -4.96
C ARG A 322 -7.80 21.05 -3.57
N ILE A 323 -8.11 19.76 -3.47
CA ILE A 323 -8.19 19.09 -2.17
C ILE A 323 -6.83 19.08 -1.47
N ARG A 324 -5.73 18.80 -2.18
CA ARG A 324 -4.36 18.89 -1.63
C ARG A 324 -4.09 20.28 -1.04
N LYS A 325 -4.41 21.34 -1.79
CA LYS A 325 -4.21 22.72 -1.36
C LYS A 325 -5.09 23.09 -0.17
N THR A 326 -6.35 22.68 -0.16
CA THR A 326 -7.30 23.07 0.88
C THR A 326 -7.10 22.32 2.20
N PHE A 327 -6.81 21.02 2.14
CA PHE A 327 -6.86 20.14 3.31
C PHE A 327 -5.49 19.59 3.74
N PHE A 328 -4.49 19.61 2.86
CA PHE A 328 -3.19 18.97 3.11
C PHE A 328 -2.01 19.91 2.94
N ALA A 329 -2.23 21.23 2.82
CA ALA A 329 -1.16 22.20 2.61
C ALA A 329 -0.07 22.11 3.68
N ASP A 330 -0.43 21.97 4.95
CA ASP A 330 0.55 21.92 6.04
C ASP A 330 1.33 20.59 6.05
N LYS A 331 0.65 19.47 5.85
CA LYS A 331 1.30 18.15 5.68
C LYS A 331 2.27 18.13 4.51
N LEU A 332 1.96 18.83 3.43
CA LEU A 332 2.84 18.91 2.26
C LEU A 332 4.07 19.78 2.49
N LYS A 333 4.05 20.73 3.44
CA LYS A 333 5.22 21.54 3.82
C LYS A 333 6.21 20.76 4.70
N GLU A 334 5.75 19.81 5.51
CA GLU A 334 6.60 18.96 6.36
C GLU A 334 7.55 18.04 5.57
N HIS A 335 7.39 17.98 4.24
CA HIS A 335 8.13 17.14 3.32
C HIS A 335 8.99 17.92 2.31
N LEU A 336 9.05 19.25 2.42
CA LEU A 336 9.94 20.15 1.67
C LEU A 336 11.15 20.53 2.54
#